data_AF-A0A849TN21-F1
#
_entry.id   AF-A0A849TN21-F1
#
_cell.length_a   1.000
_cell.length_b   1.000
_cell.length_c   1.000
_cell.angle_alpha   90.00
_cell.angle_beta   90.00
_cell.angle_gamma   90.00
#
_symmetry.space_group_name_H-M   'P 1'
#
loop_
_entity.id
_entity.type
_entity.pdbx_description
1 polymer ?
#
loop_
_entity_poly.entity_id
_entity_poly.type
_entity_poly.pdbx_seq_one_letter_code
_entity_poly.pdbx_strand_id
1 'polypeptide(L)' 'MKTCDKCHGAMLPERAVDLDAGLAITVFACLNCGRRKAADQEPRPITARH' A
#
# COMPACT_ATOMS: atom_id res chain seq x y z
N MET A 1 12.74 -4.19 -7.82
CA MET A 1 11.79 -4.98 -7.00
C MET A 1 12.05 -4.63 -5.53
N LYS A 2 11.06 -4.16 -4.76
CA LYS A 2 11.28 -3.87 -3.33
C LYS A 2 11.25 -5.18 -2.54
N THR A 3 12.13 -5.30 -1.55
CA THR A 3 12.25 -6.47 -0.66
C THR A 3 11.82 -6.10 0.76
N CYS A 4 11.29 -7.09 1.49
CA CYS A 4 10.82 -6.89 2.85
C CYS A 4 11.98 -6.97 3.86
N ASP A 5 12.21 -5.94 4.65
CA ASP A 5 13.27 -5.93 5.68
C ASP A 5 13.06 -6.96 6.80
N LYS A 6 11.87 -7.56 6.93
CA LYS A 6 11.57 -8.57 7.95
C LYS A 6 11.95 -9.98 7.51
N CYS A 7 11.56 -10.37 6.30
CA CYS A 7 11.65 -11.77 5.84
C CYS A 7 12.34 -11.91 4.49
N HIS A 8 12.88 -10.82 3.93
CA HIS A 8 13.55 -10.73 2.64
C HIS A 8 12.70 -11.18 1.43
N GLY A 9 11.39 -11.39 1.64
CA GLY A 9 10.45 -11.76 0.59
C GLY A 9 10.15 -10.60 -0.37
N ALA A 10 9.61 -10.95 -1.52
CA ALA A 10 9.18 -9.97 -2.51
C ALA A 10 8.04 -9.09 -1.98
N MET A 11 8.06 -7.80 -2.34
CA MET A 11 6.98 -6.86 -2.08
C MET A 11 6.34 -6.41 -3.39
N LEU A 12 5.01 -6.44 -3.45
CA LEU A 12 4.23 -5.99 -4.59
C LEU A 12 3.44 -4.72 -4.26
N PRO A 13 3.22 -3.83 -5.24
CA PRO A 13 2.34 -2.68 -5.05
C PRO A 13 0.88 -3.15 -4.92
N GLU A 14 0.19 -2.65 -3.92
CA GLU A 14 -1.22 -2.87 -3.64
C GLU A 14 -1.91 -1.51 -3.41
N ARG A 15 -3.20 -1.43 -3.78
CA ARG A 15 -4.04 -0.30 -3.39
C ARG A 15 -4.59 -0.55 -1.99
N ALA A 16 -4.36 0.40 -1.09
CA ALA A 16 -4.98 0.43 0.22
C ALA A 16 -5.93 1.62 0.31
N VAL A 17 -6.96 1.47 1.13
CA VAL A 17 -8.00 2.46 1.34
C VAL A 17 -8.04 2.77 2.82
N ASP A 18 -7.88 4.04 3.17
CA ASP A 18 -8.11 4.58 4.49
C ASP A 18 -9.49 5.25 4.48
N LEU A 19 -10.44 4.60 5.14
CA LEU A 19 -11.83 5.07 5.21
C LEU A 19 -12.00 6.22 6.20
N ASP A 20 -11.14 6.34 7.21
CA ASP A 20 -11.19 7.41 8.21
C ASP A 20 -10.70 8.72 7.59
N ALA A 21 -9.64 8.65 6.78
CA ALA A 21 -9.10 9.80 6.06
C ALA A 21 -9.78 10.07 4.71
N GLY A 22 -10.57 9.12 4.19
CA GLY A 22 -11.17 9.22 2.86
C GLY A 22 -10.13 9.15 1.73
N LEU A 23 -9.03 8.41 1.92
CA LEU A 23 -7.89 8.36 1.00
C LEU A 23 -7.63 6.95 0.44
N ALA A 24 -7.30 6.89 -0.84
CA ALA A 24 -6.72 5.75 -1.52
C ALA A 24 -5.21 5.99 -1.69
N ILE A 25 -4.40 5.04 -1.21
CA ILE A 25 -2.95 5.09 -1.29
C ILE A 25 -2.40 3.84 -1.98
N THR A 26 -1.20 3.95 -2.54
CA THR A 26 -0.43 2.80 -2.99
C THR A 26 0.54 2.39 -1.87
N VAL A 27 0.53 1.12 -1.50
CA VAL A 27 1.48 0.54 -0.54
C VAL A 27 2.23 -0.61 -1.20
N PHE A 28 3.41 -0.93 -0.70
CA PHE A 28 4.07 -2.19 -0.98
C PHE A 28 3.72 -3.19 0.12
N ALA A 29 3.17 -4.35 -0.23
CA ALA A 29 2.87 -5.44 0.69
C ALA A 29 3.79 -6.63 0.43
N CYS A 30 4.32 -7.22 1.50
CA CYS A 30 5.12 -8.44 1.40
C CYS A 30 4.22 -9.68 1.27
N LEU A 31 4.44 -10.48 0.23
CA LEU A 31 3.68 -11.71 -0.02
C LEU A 31 3.87 -12.78 1.07
N ASN A 32 5.01 -12.78 1.77
CA ASN A 32 5.32 -13.83 2.73
C ASN A 32 4.84 -13.52 4.16
N CYS A 33 4.88 -12.25 4.58
CA CYS A 33 4.61 -11.88 5.97
C CYS A 33 3.59 -10.75 6.16
N GLY A 34 3.02 -10.23 5.06
CA GLY A 34 1.97 -9.21 5.08
C GLY A 34 2.44 -7.80 5.47
N ARG A 35 3.74 -7.59 5.75
CA ARG A 35 4.25 -6.27 6.13
C ARG A 35 4.03 -5.26 5.01
N ARG A 36 3.50 -4.08 5.36
CA ARG A 36 3.21 -2.98 4.43
C ARG A 36 4.22 -1.83 4.60
N LYS A 37 4.53 -1.15 3.50
CA LYS A 37 5.30 0.10 3.45
C LYS A 37 4.60 1.08 2.52
N ALA A 38 4.59 2.37 2.84
CA ALA A 38 4.09 3.38 1.91
C ALA A 38 4.89 3.32 0.59
N ALA A 39 4.20 3.42 -0.54
CA ALA A 39 4.86 3.85 -1.77
C ALA A 39 4.96 5.38 -1.71
N ASP A 40 6.02 5.95 -2.30
CA ASP A 40 6.26 7.40 -2.30
C ASP A 40 5.23 8.22 -3.12
N GLN A 41 4.08 7.62 -3.46
CA GLN A 41 3.00 8.27 -4.19
C GLN A 41 2.12 9.08 -3.23
N GLU A 42 1.73 10.28 -3.67
CA GLU A 42 0.75 11.09 -2.94
C GLU A 42 -0.59 10.36 -2.79
N PRO A 43 -1.22 10.42 -1.60
CA PRO A 43 -2.57 9.92 -1.38
C PRO A 43 -3.58 10.57 -2.32
N ARG A 44 -4.54 9.78 -2.81
CA ARG A 44 -5.64 10.27 -3.66
C ARG A 44 -6.95 10.22 -2.89
N PRO A 45 -7.83 11.22 -2.98
CA PRO A 45 -9.15 11.13 -2.37
C PRO A 45 -9.97 9.96 -2.94
N ILE A 46 -10.73 9.28 -2.08
CA ILE A 46 -11.74 8.32 -2.51
C ILE A 46 -12.96 9.12 -2.98
N THR A 47 -13.07 9.35 -4.28
CA THR A 47 -14.27 9.98 -4.84
C THR A 47 -15.34 8.92 -5.05
N ALA A 48 -16.49 9.05 -4.38
CA ALA A 48 -17.69 8.34 -4.78
C ALA A 48 -18.15 8.91 -6.13
N ARG A 49 -18.22 8.07 -7.17
CA ARG A 49 -18.94 8.46 -8.39
C ARG A 49 -20.44 8.36 -8.07
N HIS A 50 -21.12 9.51 -8.05
CA HIS A 50 -22.58 9.59 -8.03
C HIS A 50 -23.16 9.14 -9.38
#